data_AF-A0A9D7XHQ7-F1
#
_entry.id   AF-A0A9D7XHQ7-F1
#
_cell.length_a   1.000
_cell.length_b   1.000
_cell.length_c   1.000
_cell.angle_alpha   90.00
_cell.angle_beta   90.00
_cell.angle_gamma   90.00
#
_symmetry.space_group_name_H-M   'P 1'
#
loop_
_entity.id
_entity.type
_entity.pdbx_description
1 polymer ?
#
loop_
_entity_poly.entity_id
_entity_poly.type
_entity_poly.pdbx_seq_one_letter_code
_entity_poly.pdbx_strand_id
1 'polypeptide(L)'
;MKHYRAEDLSRFASAILEAIGMNPVDAAFAAEVIVASDLAGHGSHGLRRLPEYVERAGSGLLAPGERPVVELDLGALLRLDGRRAWATSPCGT
;
A
#
# COMPACT_ATOMS: atom_id res chain seq x y z
N MET A 1 7.17 -26.52 -4.61
CA MET A 1 6.94 -25.07 -4.37
C MET A 1 8.05 -24.30 -5.06
N LYS A 2 7.77 -23.16 -5.69
CA LYS A 2 8.82 -22.29 -6.23
C LYS A 2 9.23 -21.29 -5.16
N HIS A 3 10.53 -21.09 -4.99
CA HIS A 3 11.08 -20.06 -4.11
C HIS A 3 11.60 -18.91 -4.97
N TYR A 4 11.37 -17.69 -4.50
CA TYR A 4 11.84 -16.46 -5.12
C TYR A 4 12.61 -15.66 -4.07
N ARG A 5 13.54 -14.81 -4.53
CA ARG A 5 14.23 -13.90 -3.63
C ARG A 5 13.26 -12.79 -3.19
N ALA A 6 13.38 -12.35 -1.94
CA ALA A 6 12.54 -11.28 -1.42
C ALA A 6 12.69 -9.98 -2.23
N GLU A 7 13.89 -9.67 -2.74
CA GLU A 7 14.10 -8.46 -3.52
C GLU A 7 13.43 -8.52 -4.90
N ASP A 8 13.36 -9.71 -5.51
CA ASP A 8 12.65 -9.89 -6.78
C ASP A 8 11.14 -9.69 -6.59
N LEU A 9 10.60 -10.23 -5.50
CA LEU A 9 9.19 -10.08 -5.14
C LEU A 9 8.84 -8.63 -4.78
N SER A 10 9.75 -7.92 -4.11
CA SER A 10 9.57 -6.52 -3.75
C SER A 10 9.54 -5.63 -5.00
N ARG A 11 10.48 -5.84 -5.94
CA ARG A 11 10.46 -5.14 -7.24
C ARG A 11 9.18 -5.42 -8.02
N PHE A 12 8.74 -6.68 -8.04
CA PHE A 12 7.50 -7.07 -8.72
C PHE A 12 6.27 -6.40 -8.11
N ALA A 13 6.15 -6.42 -6.78
CA ALA A 13 5.05 -5.77 -6.08
C ALA A 13 5.05 -4.25 -6.27
N SER A 14 6.22 -3.59 -6.18
CA SER A 14 6.36 -2.14 -6.42
C SER A 14 5.87 -1.76 -7.82
N ALA A 15 6.31 -2.50 -8.85
CA ALA A 15 5.91 -2.24 -10.23
C ALA A 15 4.39 -2.35 -10.43
N ILE A 16 3.72 -3.29 -9.74
CA ILE A 16 2.26 -3.42 -9.78
C ILE A 16 1.59 -2.23 -9.09
N LEU A 17 2.09 -1.82 -7.92
CA LEU A 17 1.53 -0.70 -7.16
C LEU A 17 1.70 0.63 -7.90
N GLU A 18 2.83 0.84 -8.56
CA GLU A 18 3.06 1.98 -9.45
C GLU A 18 2.09 1.96 -10.64
N ALA A 19 1.87 0.79 -11.26
CA ALA A 19 0.95 0.65 -12.38
C ALA A 19 -0.52 0.99 -12.04
N ILE A 20 -0.91 0.87 -10.76
CA ILE A 20 -2.23 1.29 -10.28
C ILE A 20 -2.26 2.73 -9.74
N GLY A 21 -1.21 3.52 -9.99
CA GLY A 21 -1.17 4.95 -9.72
C GLY A 21 -0.57 5.35 -8.36
N MET A 22 0.09 4.44 -7.66
CA MET A 22 0.89 4.80 -6.47
C MET A 22 2.18 5.49 -6.92
N ASN A 23 2.66 6.49 -6.16
CA ASN A 23 3.97 7.08 -6.48
C ASN A 23 5.11 6.10 -6.13
N PRO A 24 6.28 6.19 -6.79
CA PRO A 24 7.34 5.18 -6.65
C PRO A 24 7.86 4.97 -5.23
N VAL A 25 7.92 6.03 -4.42
CA VAL A 25 8.43 5.95 -3.04
C VAL A 25 7.45 5.17 -2.16
N ASP A 26 6.17 5.52 -2.22
CA ASP A 26 5.13 4.83 -1.45
C ASP A 26 4.93 3.39 -1.96
N ALA A 27 5.09 3.14 -3.27
CA ALA A 27 5.02 1.80 -3.86
C ALA A 27 6.15 0.89 -3.40
N ALA A 28 7.39 1.40 -3.35
CA ALA A 28 8.54 0.66 -2.85
C ALA A 28 8.33 0.28 -1.37
N PHE A 29 7.90 1.24 -0.55
CA PHE A 29 7.62 0.99 0.87
C PHE A 29 6.47 -0.02 1.06
N ALA A 30 5.36 0.13 0.35
CA ALA A 30 4.24 -0.79 0.42
C ALA A 30 4.64 -2.21 -0.03
N ALA A 31 5.47 -2.34 -1.07
CA ALA A 31 6.00 -3.62 -1.53
C ALA A 31 6.86 -4.31 -0.45
N GLU A 32 7.71 -3.57 0.25
CA GLU A 32 8.50 -4.08 1.37
C GLU A 32 7.60 -4.64 2.48
N VAL A 33 6.54 -3.91 2.86
CA VAL A 33 5.58 -4.35 3.89
C VAL A 33 4.82 -5.62 3.47
N ILE A 34 4.40 -5.69 2.20
CA ILE A 34 3.72 -6.85 1.62
C ILE A 34 4.64 -8.08 1.67
N VAL A 35 5.88 -7.94 1.20
CA VAL A 35 6.85 -9.06 1.18
C VAL A 35 7.28 -9.45 2.59
N ALA A 36 7.44 -8.48 3.50
CA ALA A 36 7.71 -8.75 4.91
C ALA A 36 6.59 -9.57 5.56
N SER A 37 5.33 -9.35 5.17
CA SER A 37 4.19 -10.15 5.65
C SER A 37 4.28 -11.61 5.22
N ASP A 38 4.71 -11.89 3.98
CA ASP A 38 4.98 -13.26 3.53
C ASP A 38 6.15 -13.90 4.29
N LEU A 39 7.24 -13.16 4.48
CA LEU A 39 8.43 -13.63 5.22
C LEU A 39 8.12 -13.90 6.70
N ALA A 40 7.21 -13.14 7.31
CA ALA A 40 6.74 -13.35 8.67
C ALA A 40 5.77 -14.54 8.83
N GLY A 41 5.41 -15.22 7.72
CA GLY A 41 4.45 -16.33 7.74
C GLY A 41 2.98 -15.90 7.71
N HIS A 42 2.68 -14.62 7.47
CA HIS A 42 1.33 -14.07 7.37
C HIS A 42 0.88 -13.91 5.90
N GLY A 43 1.00 -14.97 5.09
CA GLY A 43 0.77 -14.91 3.65
C GLY A 43 -0.68 -14.63 3.20
N SER A 44 -1.63 -14.48 4.13
CA SER A 44 -2.94 -13.88 3.85
C SER A 44 -2.86 -12.36 3.66
N HIS A 45 -1.83 -11.71 4.18
CA HIS A 45 -1.61 -10.26 4.10
C HIS A 45 -0.46 -9.86 3.15
N GLY A 46 0.29 -10.84 2.62
CA GLY A 46 1.38 -10.62 1.67
C GLY A 46 0.91 -10.56 0.21
N LEU A 47 1.71 -11.10 -0.70
CA LEU A 47 1.54 -10.98 -2.16
C LEU A 47 0.17 -11.43 -2.66
N ARG A 48 -0.51 -12.34 -1.94
CA ARG A 48 -1.88 -12.78 -2.24
C ARG A 48 -2.87 -11.61 -2.34
N ARG A 49 -2.61 -10.48 -1.68
CA ARG A 49 -3.49 -9.31 -1.67
C ARG A 49 -3.37 -8.44 -2.93
N LEU A 50 -2.31 -8.58 -3.73
CA LEU A 50 -2.07 -7.73 -4.90
C LEU A 50 -3.24 -7.72 -5.91
N PRO A 51 -3.84 -8.86 -6.30
CA PRO A 51 -4.98 -8.85 -7.22
C PRO A 51 -6.16 -8.02 -6.70
N GLU A 52 -6.50 -8.13 -5.41
CA GLU A 52 -7.56 -7.35 -4.81
C GLU A 52 -7.22 -5.84 -4.81
N TYR A 53 -5.97 -5.46 -4.55
CA TYR A 53 -5.58 -4.04 -4.63
C TYR A 53 -5.73 -3.48 -6.05
N VAL A 54 -5.38 -4.27 -7.06
CA VAL A 54 -5.58 -3.90 -8.47
C VAL A 54 -7.07 -3.74 -8.78
N GLU A 55 -7.91 -4.69 -8.37
CA GLU A 55 -9.37 -4.61 -8.57
C GLU A 55 -10.00 -3.40 -7.85
N ARG A 56 -9.57 -3.13 -6.61
CA ARG A 56 -10.07 -1.99 -5.83
C ARG A 56 -9.62 -0.66 -6.41
N ALA A 57 -8.41 -0.58 -6.94
CA ALA A 57 -7.95 0.62 -7.66
C ALA A 57 -8.75 0.83 -8.95
N GLY A 58 -8.94 -0.24 -9.74
CA GLY A 58 -9.73 -0.19 -10.97
C GLY A 58 -11.21 0.15 -10.76
N SER A 59 -11.79 -0.17 -9.60
CA SER A 59 -13.16 0.20 -9.21
C SER A 59 -13.28 1.53 -8.45
N GLY A 60 -12.18 2.24 -8.21
CA GLY A 60 -12.15 3.52 -7.48
C GLY A 60 -12.35 3.40 -5.97
N LEU A 61 -12.41 2.18 -5.43
CA LEU A 61 -12.51 1.88 -4.00
C LEU A 61 -11.17 2.01 -3.25
N LEU A 62 -10.08 2.12 -4.00
CA LEU A 62 -8.74 2.45 -3.52
C LEU A 62 -8.21 3.56 -4.44
N ALA A 63 -7.59 4.59 -3.85
CA ALA A 63 -6.94 5.68 -4.56
C ALA A 63 -5.45 5.72 -4.16
N PRO A 64 -4.59 4.86 -4.75
CA PRO A 64 -3.23 4.63 -4.26
C PRO A 64 -2.32 5.87 -4.26
N GLY A 65 -2.58 6.82 -5.16
CA GLY A 65 -1.84 8.08 -5.25
C GLY A 65 -2.35 9.20 -4.33
N GLU A 66 -3.47 8.99 -3.65
CA GLU A 66 -4.02 9.98 -2.73
C GLU A 66 -3.32 9.94 -1.36
N ARG A 67 -3.45 11.04 -0.62
CA ARG A 67 -2.97 11.16 0.76
C ARG A 67 -4.12 11.42 1.71
N PRO A 68 -4.09 10.85 2.94
CA PRO A 68 -5.00 11.25 3.98
C PRO A 68 -4.81 12.73 4.33
N VAL A 69 -5.86 13.40 4.81
CA VAL A 69 -5.83 14.82 5.19
C VAL A 69 -6.28 15.00 6.63
N VAL A 70 -5.70 15.99 7.31
CA VAL A 70 -6.11 16.39 8.65
C VAL A 70 -7.36 17.26 8.56
N GLU A 71 -8.46 16.81 9.16
CA GLU A 71 -9.69 17.59 9.25
C GLU A 71 -9.80 18.38 10.56
N LEU A 72 -9.18 17.86 11.63
CA LEU A 72 -9.21 18.46 12.95
C LEU A 72 -7.97 18.08 13.74
N ASP A 73 -7.32 19.07 14.34
CA ASP A 73 -6.23 18.90 15.30
C ASP A 73 -6.57 19.67 16.58
N LEU A 74 -6.69 18.94 17.70
CA LEU A 74 -6.90 19.47 19.05
C LEU A 74 -5.72 19.10 19.98
N GLY A 75 -4.53 18.89 19.43
CA GLY A 75 -3.32 18.49 20.13
C GLY A 75 -3.32 17.00 20.48
N ALA A 76 -4.08 16.59 21.51
CA ALA A 76 -4.15 15.19 21.92
C ALA A 76 -5.11 14.34 21.08
N LEU A 77 -5.85 14.96 20.15
CA LEU A 77 -6.84 14.31 19.28
C LEU A 77 -6.68 14.80 17.84
N LEU A 78 -6.57 13.87 16.90
CA LEU A 78 -6.50 14.13 15.46
C LEU A 78 -7.66 13.43 14.75
N ARG A 79 -8.36 14.12 13.86
CA ARG A 79 -9.32 13.53 12.92
C ARG A 79 -8.77 13.58 11.51
N LEU A 80 -8.71 12.43 10.86
CA LEU A 80 -8.19 12.27 9.51
C LEU A 80 -9.29 11.78 8.57
N ASP A 81 -9.39 12.37 7.36
CA ASP A 81 -10.06 11.72 6.24
C ASP A 81 -9.01 10.89 5.48
N GLY A 82 -9.24 9.58 5.42
CA GLY A 82 -8.37 8.64 4.72
C GLY A 82 -8.34 8.82 3.20
N ARG A 83 -9.32 9.53 2.59
CA ARG A 83 -9.43 9.78 1.15
C ARG A 83 -9.30 8.54 0.25
N ARG A 84 -9.63 7.35 0.79
CA ARG A 84 -9.36 6.03 0.18
C ARG A 84 -7.89 5.81 -0.21
N ALA A 85 -6.99 6.60 0.36
CA ALA A 85 -5.56 6.49 0.17
C ALA A 85 -5.06 5.12 0.63
N TRP A 86 -3.84 4.79 0.22
CA TRP A 86 -3.15 3.65 0.80
C TRP A 86 -2.98 3.83 2.31
N ALA A 87 -3.18 2.76 3.07
CA ALA A 87 -3.28 2.84 4.53
C ALA A 87 -2.02 3.40 5.21
N THR A 88 -0.85 3.24 4.59
CA THR A 88 0.41 3.76 5.11
C THR A 88 0.88 5.03 4.40
N SER A 89 0.05 5.64 3.56
CA SER A 89 0.40 6.92 2.92
C SER A 89 0.60 8.00 3.99
N PRO A 90 1.71 8.76 3.94
CA PRO A 90 1.86 9.94 4.78
C PRO A 90 0.70 10.91 4.57
N CYS A 91 0.26 11.58 5.65
CA CYS A 91 -0.73 12.65 5.56
C CYS A 91 -0.21 13.77 4.64
N GLY A 92 -1.10 14.30 3.81
CA GLY A 92 -0.89 15.57 3.13
C GLY A 92 -0.91 16.70 4.14
N THR A 93 -0.10 17.73 3.89
CA THR A 93 -0.15 19.01 4.61
C THR A 93 -1.47 19.73 4.36
#